data_AF-A0A367YWG1-F1
#
_entry.id   AF-A0A367YWG1-F1
#
_cell.length_a   1.000
_cell.length_b   1.000
_cell.length_c   1.000
_cell.angle_alpha   90.00
_cell.angle_beta   90.00
_cell.angle_gamma   90.00
#
_symmetry.space_group_name_H-M   'P 1'
#
loop_
_entity.id
_entity.type
_entity.pdbx_description
1 polymer ?
#
loop_
_entity_poly.entity_id
_entity_poly.type
_entity_poly.pdbx_seq_one_letter_code
_entity_poly.pdbx_strand_id
1 'polypeptide(L)'
;MLDALSSGAPVALGFEAPIVVPVSPVDTSEGWRTLGRARQGETGGGQSRPWSAGAGSGALTTGLVQLAWMLDWLASQMSTLRVTTSPSHWTAGQAELFVWEAFVSGTGKPVPSATGQHAADAAAAADTFADRLAAGTLGTSDVTCGPSSAFNLVAAAAAFAGMSVVPPGLRSDVPVYRTRPGDAGPHR
;
A
#
# COMPACT_ATOMS: atom_id res chain seq x y z
N MET A 1 6.90 3.60 15.71
CA MET A 1 5.57 4.02 15.21
C MET A 1 4.72 4.59 16.33
N LEU A 2 4.39 3.81 17.37
CA LEU A 2 3.52 4.28 18.45
C LEU A 2 4.06 5.52 19.16
N ASP A 3 5.37 5.58 19.42
CA ASP A 3 6.01 6.76 20.01
C ASP A 3 5.85 8.01 19.13
N ALA A 4 6.01 7.86 17.81
CA ALA A 4 5.83 8.96 16.85
C ALA A 4 4.37 9.47 16.89
N LEU A 5 3.40 8.56 16.78
CA LEU A 5 1.98 8.89 16.87
C LEU A 5 1.63 9.55 18.21
N SER A 6 2.17 9.04 19.32
CA SER A 6 1.96 9.57 20.67
C SER A 6 2.56 10.97 20.85
N SER A 7 3.63 11.28 20.13
CA SER A 7 4.23 12.62 20.07
C SER A 7 3.52 13.59 19.11
N GLY A 8 2.45 13.13 18.43
CA GLY A 8 1.72 13.91 17.43
C GLY A 8 2.37 13.96 16.05
N ALA A 9 3.43 13.16 15.80
CA ALA A 9 4.05 13.08 14.51
C ALA A 9 3.21 12.19 13.56
N PRO A 10 2.88 12.66 12.34
CA PRO A 10 2.15 11.85 11.37
C PRO A 10 3.03 10.69 10.87
N VAL A 11 2.42 9.53 10.66
CA VAL A 11 3.10 8.31 10.22
C VAL A 11 2.56 7.85 8.87
N ALA A 12 3.46 7.49 7.96
CA ALA A 12 3.15 6.73 6.77
C ALA A 12 3.61 5.28 6.94
N LEU A 13 2.73 4.34 6.61
CA LEU A 13 2.93 2.91 6.82
C LEU A 13 2.69 2.13 5.53
N GLY A 14 3.75 1.52 5.02
CA GLY A 14 3.73 0.74 3.78
C GLY A 14 3.55 -0.75 4.05
N PHE A 15 2.72 -1.42 3.25
CA PHE A 15 2.59 -2.88 3.25
C PHE A 15 3.11 -3.47 1.95
N GLU A 16 4.01 -4.45 2.03
CA GLU A 16 4.44 -5.25 0.89
C GLU A 16 3.45 -6.39 0.60
N ALA A 17 2.20 -6.01 0.32
CA ALA A 17 1.13 -6.93 -0.05
C ALA A 17 0.06 -6.17 -0.84
N PRO A 18 -0.68 -6.81 -1.76
CA PRO A 18 -1.84 -6.19 -2.37
C PRO A 18 -2.88 -5.79 -1.30
N ILE A 19 -3.02 -4.49 -1.03
CA ILE A 19 -3.99 -3.92 -0.08
C ILE A 19 -5.09 -3.12 -0.79
N VAL A 20 -5.03 -3.07 -2.11
CA VAL A 20 -6.12 -2.63 -2.99
C VAL A 20 -6.25 -3.58 -4.17
N VAL A 21 -7.44 -4.10 -4.39
CA VAL A 21 -7.71 -5.05 -5.49
C VAL A 21 -8.80 -4.54 -6.43
N PRO A 22 -8.72 -4.82 -7.73
CA PRO A 22 -9.70 -4.36 -8.70
C PRO A 22 -11.02 -5.14 -8.55
N VAL A 23 -12.13 -4.42 -8.58
CA VAL A 23 -13.49 -4.95 -8.71
C VAL A 23 -14.06 -4.48 -10.03
N SER A 24 -14.27 -5.43 -10.94
CA SER A 24 -14.80 -5.19 -12.28
C SER A 24 -16.19 -4.53 -12.22
N PRO A 25 -16.50 -3.58 -13.13
CA PRO A 25 -17.84 -3.03 -13.24
C PRO A 25 -18.88 -4.11 -13.56
N VAL A 26 -19.93 -4.18 -12.73
CA VAL A 26 -21.00 -5.19 -12.82
C VAL A 26 -21.96 -4.91 -13.99
N ASP A 27 -22.00 -3.67 -14.47
CA ASP A 27 -22.86 -3.19 -15.56
C ASP A 27 -22.33 -3.54 -16.96
N THR A 28 -21.14 -4.15 -17.06
CA THR A 28 -20.59 -4.65 -18.33
C THR A 28 -20.87 -6.14 -18.48
N SER A 29 -21.44 -6.55 -19.62
CA SER A 29 -21.80 -7.96 -19.90
C SER A 29 -20.61 -8.93 -19.85
N GLU A 30 -19.38 -8.40 -19.88
CA GLU A 30 -18.12 -9.16 -19.86
C GLU A 30 -17.21 -8.81 -18.67
N GLY A 31 -17.71 -8.09 -17.65
CA GLY A 31 -16.92 -7.66 -16.49
C GLY A 31 -16.26 -8.82 -15.72
N TRP A 32 -16.88 -10.01 -15.75
CA TRP A 32 -16.32 -11.22 -15.15
C TRP A 32 -15.00 -11.67 -15.81
N ARG A 33 -14.74 -11.32 -17.07
CA ARG A 33 -13.51 -11.73 -17.79
C ARG A 33 -12.24 -11.05 -17.26
N THR A 34 -12.39 -9.94 -16.53
CA THR A 34 -11.27 -9.20 -15.95
C THR A 34 -10.99 -9.58 -14.50
N LEU A 35 -11.78 -10.49 -13.91
CA LEU A 35 -11.54 -11.01 -12.56
C LEU A 35 -10.16 -11.68 -12.49
N GLY A 36 -9.38 -11.28 -11.49
CA GLY A 36 -8.01 -11.78 -11.30
C GLY A 36 -7.01 -11.31 -12.36
N ARG A 37 -7.36 -10.39 -13.27
CA ARG A 37 -6.37 -9.75 -14.14
C ARG A 37 -5.49 -8.79 -13.35
N ALA A 38 -4.33 -8.49 -13.92
CA ALA A 38 -3.40 -7.54 -13.35
C ALA A 38 -4.00 -6.13 -13.29
N ARG A 39 -3.65 -5.39 -12.25
CA ARG A 39 -3.89 -3.94 -12.18
C ARG A 39 -3.03 -3.23 -13.22
N GLN A 40 -3.46 -2.05 -13.67
CA GLN A 40 -2.65 -1.24 -14.57
C GLN A 40 -1.33 -0.90 -13.87
N GLY A 41 -0.20 -1.09 -14.58
CA GLY A 41 1.13 -0.83 -14.02
C GLY A 41 1.76 -2.01 -13.27
N GLU A 42 1.04 -3.13 -13.02
CA GLU A 42 1.64 -4.32 -12.43
C GLU A 42 2.61 -5.01 -13.39
N THR A 43 2.15 -5.24 -14.62
CA THR A 43 2.88 -5.96 -15.66
C THR A 43 3.72 -4.98 -16.49
N GLY A 44 5.04 -5.04 -16.35
CA GLY A 44 6.00 -4.23 -17.12
C GLY A 44 7.23 -5.05 -17.45
N GLY A 45 7.86 -4.77 -18.60
CA GLY A 45 9.11 -5.43 -19.03
C GLY A 45 9.03 -6.96 -19.22
N GLY A 46 7.82 -7.53 -19.32
CA GLY A 46 7.59 -8.97 -19.48
C GLY A 46 7.77 -9.83 -18.21
N GLN A 47 8.05 -9.23 -17.05
CA GLN A 47 8.50 -9.99 -15.86
C GLN A 47 7.49 -10.09 -14.71
N SER A 48 6.51 -9.19 -14.63
CA SER A 48 5.60 -9.13 -13.49
C SER A 48 4.27 -9.84 -13.74
N ARG A 49 3.73 -10.45 -12.68
CA ARG A 49 2.50 -11.26 -12.66
C ARG A 49 1.37 -10.48 -11.98
N PRO A 50 0.10 -10.79 -12.27
CA PRO A 50 -1.03 -10.14 -11.59
C PRO A 50 -0.97 -10.36 -10.08
N TRP A 51 -1.57 -9.45 -9.30
CA TRP A 51 -1.78 -9.62 -7.85
C TRP A 51 -2.43 -10.98 -7.48
N SER A 52 -3.21 -11.56 -8.39
CA SER A 52 -3.92 -12.83 -8.18
C SER A 52 -3.02 -14.07 -8.39
N ALA A 53 -1.83 -13.91 -8.98
CA ALA A 53 -0.87 -15.00 -9.14
C ALA A 53 -0.34 -15.47 -7.78
N GLY A 54 0.17 -16.70 -7.69
CA GLY A 54 0.46 -17.38 -6.42
C GLY A 54 1.22 -16.55 -5.37
N ALA A 55 2.26 -15.81 -5.77
CA ALA A 55 2.99 -14.94 -4.84
C ALA A 55 2.13 -13.76 -4.34
N GLY A 56 1.42 -13.09 -5.25
CA GLY A 56 0.57 -11.94 -4.90
C GLY A 56 -0.65 -12.34 -4.07
N SER A 57 -1.31 -13.45 -4.39
CA SER A 57 -2.49 -13.92 -3.64
C SER A 57 -2.12 -14.47 -2.25
N GLY A 58 -0.96 -15.12 -2.13
CA GLY A 58 -0.39 -15.51 -0.84
C GLY A 58 0.00 -14.30 0.02
N ALA A 59 0.67 -13.30 -0.57
CA ALA A 59 1.00 -12.04 0.10
C ALA A 59 -0.25 -11.26 0.52
N LEU A 60 -1.29 -11.20 -0.34
CA LEU A 60 -2.57 -10.57 -0.01
C LEU A 60 -3.20 -11.23 1.22
N THR A 61 -3.27 -12.57 1.25
CA THR A 61 -3.95 -13.29 2.33
C THR A 61 -3.28 -13.06 3.68
N THR A 62 -1.95 -13.14 3.71
CA THR A 62 -1.16 -12.87 4.91
C THR A 62 -1.21 -11.39 5.31
N GLY A 63 -1.07 -10.49 4.33
CA GLY A 63 -1.15 -9.05 4.50
C GLY A 63 -2.51 -8.57 5.03
N LEU A 64 -3.62 -9.20 4.62
CA LEU A 64 -4.96 -8.87 5.12
C LEU A 64 -5.07 -9.11 6.63
N VAL A 65 -4.58 -10.25 7.11
CA VAL A 65 -4.59 -10.58 8.54
C VAL A 65 -3.65 -9.64 9.31
N GLN A 66 -2.46 -9.38 8.77
CA GLN A 66 -1.48 -8.46 9.38
C GLN A 66 -2.01 -7.02 9.48
N LEU A 67 -2.65 -6.52 8.41
CA LEU A 67 -3.25 -5.20 8.33
C LEU A 67 -4.40 -5.07 9.34
N ALA A 68 -5.34 -6.01 9.36
CA ALA A 68 -6.46 -6.00 10.30
C ALA A 68 -5.97 -6.05 11.76
N TRP A 69 -5.06 -6.97 12.08
CA TRP A 69 -4.52 -7.09 13.43
C TRP A 69 -3.76 -5.84 13.87
N MET A 70 -2.94 -5.25 12.99
CA MET A 70 -2.16 -4.06 13.36
C MET A 70 -3.03 -2.83 13.53
N LEU A 71 -4.06 -2.65 12.70
CA LEU A 71 -5.01 -1.55 12.87
C LEU A 71 -5.84 -1.71 14.15
N ASP A 72 -6.28 -2.93 14.46
CA ASP A 72 -6.98 -3.24 15.72
C ASP A 72 -6.07 -3.01 16.94
N TRP A 73 -4.83 -3.44 16.87
CA TRP A 73 -3.83 -3.16 17.90
C TRP A 73 -3.62 -1.65 18.06
N LEU A 74 -3.43 -0.89 16.99
CA LEU A 74 -3.28 0.57 17.04
C LEU A 74 -4.52 1.25 17.64
N ALA A 75 -5.71 0.83 17.26
CA ALA A 75 -6.97 1.33 17.81
C ALA A 75 -7.08 1.07 19.32
N SER A 76 -6.60 -0.08 19.79
CA SER A 76 -6.54 -0.42 21.22
C SER A 76 -5.59 0.46 22.01
N GLN A 77 -4.54 0.99 21.38
CA GLN A 77 -3.57 1.89 22.01
C GLN A 77 -4.01 3.37 21.90
N MET A 78 -4.68 3.73 20.81
CA MET A 78 -5.03 5.11 20.44
C MET A 78 -6.41 5.15 19.77
N SER A 79 -7.48 5.20 20.58
CA SER A 79 -8.86 5.08 20.11
C SER A 79 -9.33 6.22 19.18
N THR A 80 -8.65 7.37 19.18
CA THR A 80 -8.97 8.52 18.33
C THR A 80 -8.11 8.61 17.07
N LEU A 81 -7.27 7.60 16.79
CA LEU A 81 -6.37 7.61 15.65
C LEU A 81 -7.15 7.58 14.34
N ARG A 82 -6.89 8.56 13.46
CA ARG A 82 -7.52 8.67 12.14
C ARG A 82 -6.59 8.09 11.08
N VAL A 83 -7.13 7.20 10.28
CA VAL A 83 -6.41 6.56 9.18
C VAL A 83 -6.91 7.07 7.84
N THR A 84 -6.02 7.17 6.86
CA THR A 84 -6.36 7.50 5.49
C THR A 84 -5.52 6.69 4.52
N THR A 85 -6.00 6.53 3.28
CA THR A 85 -5.19 6.13 2.13
C THR A 85 -5.05 7.28 1.12
N SER A 86 -5.44 8.50 1.50
CA SER A 86 -5.28 9.70 0.69
C SER A 86 -4.04 10.49 1.12
N PRO A 87 -3.01 10.62 0.24
CA PRO A 87 -1.82 11.41 0.55
C PRO A 87 -2.16 12.88 0.87
N SER A 88 -3.14 13.47 0.17
CA SER A 88 -3.52 14.87 0.37
C SER A 88 -4.20 15.12 1.71
N HIS A 89 -5.01 14.18 2.19
CA HIS A 89 -5.60 14.28 3.53
C HIS A 89 -4.53 14.14 4.62
N TRP A 90 -3.56 13.26 4.41
CA TRP A 90 -2.44 13.07 5.34
C TRP A 90 -1.53 14.29 5.40
N THR A 91 -1.07 14.83 4.27
CA THR A 91 -0.20 16.02 4.24
C THR A 91 -0.92 17.28 4.71
N ALA A 92 -2.25 17.33 4.61
CA ALA A 92 -3.08 18.39 5.19
C ALA A 92 -3.33 18.22 6.70
N GLY A 93 -2.79 17.19 7.36
CA GLY A 93 -2.96 16.94 8.80
C GLY A 93 -4.36 16.45 9.19
N GLN A 94 -5.13 15.94 8.24
CA GLN A 94 -6.50 15.47 8.48
C GLN A 94 -6.53 14.04 9.05
N ALA A 95 -5.44 13.29 8.91
CA ALA A 95 -5.26 11.96 9.46
C ALA A 95 -3.83 11.80 9.99
N GLU A 96 -3.66 11.09 11.10
CA GLU A 96 -2.33 10.83 11.67
C GLU A 96 -1.63 9.65 10.98
N LEU A 97 -2.41 8.67 10.51
CA LEU A 97 -1.89 7.47 9.86
C LEU A 97 -2.26 7.45 8.37
N PHE A 98 -1.25 7.40 7.50
CA PHE A 98 -1.41 7.13 6.08
C PHE A 98 -0.93 5.72 5.74
N VAL A 99 -1.80 4.91 5.14
CA VAL A 99 -1.47 3.56 4.69
C VAL A 99 -1.38 3.50 3.17
N TRP A 100 -0.33 2.86 2.67
CA TRP A 100 -0.03 2.73 1.25
C TRP A 100 0.54 1.35 0.91
N GLU A 101 0.51 0.99 -0.37
CA GLU A 101 1.00 -0.29 -0.86
C GLU A 101 2.43 -0.18 -1.39
N ALA A 102 3.34 -0.96 -0.82
CA ALA A 102 4.70 -1.12 -1.33
C ALA A 102 4.73 -2.21 -2.40
N PHE A 103 5.15 -1.86 -3.61
CA PHE A 103 5.25 -2.80 -4.70
C PHE A 103 6.71 -3.12 -5.05
N VAL A 104 7.26 -4.09 -4.32
CA VAL A 104 8.65 -4.53 -4.46
C VAL A 104 8.71 -5.76 -5.39
N SER A 105 9.08 -5.57 -6.66
CA SER A 105 9.07 -6.66 -7.64
C SER A 105 10.15 -6.53 -8.71
N GLY A 106 10.52 -7.68 -9.31
CA GLY A 106 11.41 -7.75 -10.45
C GLY A 106 12.75 -7.07 -10.22
N THR A 107 13.18 -6.24 -11.18
CA THR A 107 14.43 -5.47 -11.13
C THR A 107 14.46 -4.40 -10.03
N GLY A 108 13.32 -4.11 -9.39
CA GLY A 108 13.24 -3.19 -8.24
C GLY A 108 13.50 -3.87 -6.90
N LYS A 109 13.81 -5.18 -6.85
CA LYS A 109 14.21 -5.87 -5.62
C LYS A 109 15.65 -5.50 -5.25
N PRO A 110 15.90 -4.94 -4.06
CA PRO A 110 17.25 -4.72 -3.56
C PRO A 110 17.99 -6.04 -3.33
N VAL A 111 19.32 -5.95 -3.31
CA VAL A 111 20.20 -7.05 -2.86
C VAL A 111 19.89 -7.33 -1.39
N PRO A 112 19.86 -8.62 -0.95
CA PRO A 112 19.65 -8.94 0.45
C PRO A 112 20.63 -8.20 1.37
N SER A 113 20.13 -7.63 2.46
CA SER A 113 20.97 -7.06 3.51
C SER A 113 21.41 -8.15 4.51
N ALA A 114 22.28 -7.79 5.46
CA ALA A 114 22.66 -8.69 6.56
C ALA A 114 21.47 -9.18 7.40
N THR A 115 20.34 -8.45 7.36
CA THR A 115 19.09 -8.77 8.07
C THR A 115 18.07 -9.49 7.18
N GLY A 116 18.46 -9.90 5.97
CA GLY A 116 17.64 -10.70 5.05
C GLY A 116 16.87 -9.89 4.00
N GLN A 117 16.27 -10.60 3.03
CA GLN A 117 15.60 -9.99 1.87
C GLN A 117 14.41 -9.11 2.27
N HIS A 118 13.56 -9.55 3.21
CA HIS A 118 12.36 -8.79 3.59
C HIS A 118 12.71 -7.44 4.23
N ALA A 119 13.79 -7.39 5.00
CA ALA A 119 14.28 -6.13 5.57
C ALA A 119 14.82 -5.19 4.49
N ALA A 120 15.52 -5.73 3.49
CA ALA A 120 15.97 -4.95 2.34
C ALA A 120 14.77 -4.41 1.53
N ASP A 121 13.78 -5.25 1.23
CA ASP A 121 12.55 -4.88 0.50
C ASP A 121 11.80 -3.76 1.24
N ALA A 122 11.65 -3.86 2.57
CA ALA A 122 11.02 -2.83 3.39
C ALA A 122 11.80 -1.51 3.41
N ALA A 123 13.14 -1.56 3.50
CA ALA A 123 13.99 -0.37 3.47
C ALA A 123 13.88 0.36 2.12
N ALA A 124 13.98 -0.37 1.00
CA ALA A 124 13.84 0.21 -0.34
C ALA A 124 12.45 0.82 -0.58
N ALA A 125 11.40 0.22 -0.01
CA ALA A 125 10.06 0.78 -0.04
C ALA A 125 9.98 2.09 0.75
N ALA A 126 10.58 2.15 1.95
CA ALA A 126 10.65 3.37 2.76
C ALA A 126 11.44 4.49 2.07
N ASP A 127 12.58 4.18 1.44
CA ASP A 127 13.36 5.15 0.67
C ASP A 127 12.57 5.68 -0.52
N THR A 128 11.89 4.79 -1.26
CA THR A 128 11.00 5.19 -2.38
C THR A 128 9.89 6.13 -1.90
N PHE A 129 9.32 5.87 -0.73
CA PHE A 129 8.33 6.76 -0.14
C PHE A 129 8.92 8.12 0.21
N ALA A 130 10.09 8.14 0.86
CA ALA A 130 10.78 9.37 1.24
C ALA A 130 11.12 10.24 0.03
N ASP A 131 11.62 9.63 -1.05
CA ASP A 131 11.90 10.32 -2.32
C ASP A 131 10.63 10.93 -2.92
N ARG A 132 9.52 10.18 -2.93
CA ARG A 132 8.23 10.67 -3.44
C ARG A 132 7.66 11.79 -2.59
N LEU A 133 7.84 11.72 -1.28
CA LEU A 133 7.44 12.78 -0.35
C LEU A 133 8.25 14.05 -0.64
N ALA A 134 9.58 13.94 -0.75
CA ALA A 134 10.46 15.06 -1.06
C ALA A 134 10.17 15.69 -2.43
N ALA A 135 9.84 14.86 -3.43
CA ALA A 135 9.49 15.31 -4.78
C ALA A 135 8.04 15.83 -4.90
N GLY A 136 7.19 15.67 -3.88
CA GLY A 136 5.78 16.04 -3.94
C GLY A 136 4.94 15.17 -4.87
N THR A 137 5.37 13.93 -5.14
CA THR A 137 4.74 13.02 -6.11
C THR A 137 3.92 11.90 -5.47
N LEU A 138 3.56 12.02 -4.20
CA LEU A 138 2.70 11.03 -3.51
C LEU A 138 1.31 10.92 -4.15
N GLY A 139 0.82 11.96 -4.83
CA GLY A 139 -0.46 11.92 -5.55
C GLY A 139 -0.48 11.00 -6.77
N THR A 140 0.65 10.44 -7.20
CA THR A 140 0.77 9.60 -8.39
C THR A 140 1.10 8.16 -8.02
N SER A 141 0.16 7.25 -8.26
CA SER A 141 0.34 5.81 -8.06
C SER A 141 1.02 5.16 -9.27
N ASP A 142 1.91 4.19 -9.05
CA ASP A 142 2.52 3.39 -10.12
C ASP A 142 1.63 2.24 -10.57
N VAL A 143 0.71 1.81 -9.70
CA VAL A 143 -0.28 0.77 -9.97
C VAL A 143 -1.67 1.31 -9.67
N THR A 144 -2.63 1.10 -10.57
CA THR A 144 -4.01 1.57 -10.39
C THR A 144 -5.02 0.48 -10.71
N CYS A 145 -6.16 0.48 -10.01
CA CYS A 145 -7.27 -0.43 -10.32
C CYS A 145 -8.02 -0.06 -11.60
N GLY A 146 -7.85 1.18 -12.09
CA GLY A 146 -8.45 1.66 -13.34
C GLY A 146 -8.22 0.71 -14.52
N PRO A 147 -9.23 0.43 -15.35
CA PRO A 147 -10.58 1.01 -15.36
C PRO A 147 -11.58 0.38 -14.36
N SER A 148 -11.16 -0.61 -13.56
CA SER A 148 -12.01 -1.22 -12.53
C SER A 148 -12.14 -0.30 -11.30
N SER A 149 -13.16 -0.53 -10.48
CA SER A 149 -13.24 0.12 -9.17
C SER A 149 -12.20 -0.48 -8.23
N ALA A 150 -11.68 0.32 -7.30
CA ALA A 150 -10.83 -0.19 -6.23
C ALA A 150 -11.68 -0.84 -5.14
N PHE A 151 -11.20 -1.95 -4.57
CA PHE A 151 -11.64 -2.44 -3.26
C PHE A 151 -10.54 -2.21 -2.25
N ASN A 152 -10.76 -1.21 -1.40
CA ASN A 152 -9.80 -0.71 -0.43
C ASN A 152 -9.79 -1.60 0.81
N LEU A 153 -8.79 -2.48 0.92
CA LEU A 153 -8.69 -3.41 2.05
C LEU A 153 -8.25 -2.68 3.34
N VAL A 154 -7.63 -1.50 3.24
CA VAL A 154 -7.35 -0.64 4.41
C VAL A 154 -8.64 -0.11 5.00
N ALA A 155 -9.57 0.39 4.18
CA ALA A 155 -10.86 0.86 4.65
C ALA A 155 -11.66 -0.28 5.30
N ALA A 156 -11.61 -1.50 4.74
CA ALA A 156 -12.24 -2.67 5.33
C ALA A 156 -11.61 -3.06 6.67
N ALA A 157 -10.28 -3.09 6.75
CA ALA A 157 -9.54 -3.42 7.97
C ALA A 157 -9.70 -2.35 9.07
N ALA A 158 -9.74 -1.07 8.70
CA ALA A 158 -10.02 0.03 9.62
C ALA A 158 -11.44 -0.06 10.18
N ALA A 159 -12.43 -0.41 9.34
CA ALA A 159 -13.78 -0.67 9.81
C ALA A 159 -13.86 -1.85 10.79
N PHE A 160 -13.12 -2.94 10.52
CA PHE A 160 -12.98 -4.06 11.46
C PHE A 160 -12.40 -3.60 12.82
N ALA A 161 -11.37 -2.75 12.79
CA ALA A 161 -10.72 -2.20 13.98
C ALA A 161 -11.52 -1.07 14.68
N GLY A 162 -12.69 -0.68 14.17
CA GLY A 162 -13.47 0.44 14.70
C GLY A 162 -12.80 1.81 14.54
N MET A 163 -11.83 1.95 13.63
CA MET A 163 -11.08 3.19 13.41
C MET A 163 -11.84 4.19 12.54
N SER A 164 -11.60 5.48 12.76
CA SER A 164 -12.09 6.54 11.88
C SER A 164 -11.27 6.61 10.60
N VAL A 165 -11.93 6.44 9.45
CA VAL A 165 -11.30 6.59 8.13
C VAL A 165 -11.61 7.98 7.59
N VAL A 166 -10.58 8.83 7.51
CA VAL A 166 -10.66 10.19 6.93
C VAL A 166 -10.37 10.07 5.46
N PRO A 167 -11.27 10.55 4.58
CA PRO A 167 -11.71 9.76 3.45
C PRO A 167 -10.49 9.15 2.74
N PRO A 168 -10.49 7.83 2.58
CA PRO A 168 -11.39 7.40 1.53
C PRO A 168 -12.10 6.06 1.80
N GLY A 169 -13.24 5.86 1.12
CA GLY A 169 -14.15 4.75 1.39
C GLY A 169 -13.70 3.41 0.77
N LEU A 170 -14.52 2.38 0.94
CA LEU A 170 -14.28 1.03 0.40
C LEU A 170 -14.00 0.98 -1.12
N ARG A 171 -14.45 1.99 -1.86
CA ARG A 171 -14.33 2.08 -3.33
C ARG A 171 -13.12 2.89 -3.83
N SER A 172 -12.31 3.40 -2.93
CA SER A 172 -11.26 4.35 -3.28
C SER A 172 -9.91 3.68 -3.46
N ASP A 173 -9.09 4.22 -4.34
CA ASP A 173 -7.74 3.70 -4.55
C ASP A 173 -6.87 3.84 -3.27
N VAL A 174 -5.87 2.96 -3.21
CA VAL A 174 -4.74 3.06 -2.29
C VAL A 174 -3.51 3.33 -3.14
N PRO A 175 -2.70 4.37 -2.85
CA PRO A 175 -1.48 4.62 -3.58
C PRO A 175 -0.54 3.41 -3.50
N VAL A 176 -0.08 2.97 -4.66
CA VAL A 176 0.86 1.87 -4.82
C VAL A 176 2.15 2.44 -5.36
N TYR A 177 3.23 2.33 -4.59
CA TYR A 177 4.54 2.82 -4.98
C TYR A 177 5.47 1.65 -5.26
N ARG A 178 5.93 1.59 -6.51
CA ARG A 178 6.91 0.62 -6.98
C ARG A 178 8.30 1.08 -6.57
N THR A 179 9.05 0.17 -5.93
CA THR A 179 10.47 0.42 -5.69
C THR A 179 11.21 0.50 -7.01
N ARG A 180 12.07 1.52 -7.14
CA ARG A 180 13.00 1.61 -8.25
C ARG A 180 14.30 0.93 -7.82
N PRO A 181 15.07 0.36 -8.76
CA PRO A 181 16.44 -0.02 -8.44
C PRO A 181 17.12 1.22 -7.87
N GLY A 182 17.66 1.12 -6.66
CA GLY A 182 18.57 2.17 -6.20
C GLY A 182 19.69 2.24 -7.22
N ASP A 183 20.01 3.43 -7.72
CA ASP A 183 21.38 3.66 -8.13
C ASP A 183 22.23 3.23 -6.93
N ALA A 184 23.18 2.32 -7.15
CA ALA A 184 24.13 1.94 -6.11
C ALA A 184 24.96 3.17 -5.75
N GLY A 185 24.40 4.06 -4.94
CA GLY A 185 25.11 5.13 -4.29
C GLY A 185 26.12 4.50 -3.33
N PRO A 186 27.33 5.07 -3.22
CA PRO A 186 28.39 4.45 -2.44
C PRO A 186 27.92 4.36 -0.99
N HIS A 187 28.04 3.15 -0.42
CA HIS A 187 27.83 2.78 0.97
C HIS A 187 27.64 3.96 1.95
N ARG A 188 26.47 4.01 2.60
CA ARG A 188 26.30 4.68 3.89
C ARG A 188 26.10 3.63 4.97
#